data_AF-A0A367ZTL1-F1
#
_entry.id   AF-A0A367ZTL1-F1
#
_cell.length_a   1.000
_cell.length_b   1.000
_cell.length_c   1.000
_cell.angle_alpha   90.00
_cell.angle_beta   90.00
_cell.angle_gamma   90.00
#
_symmetry.space_group_name_H-M   'P 1'
#
loop_
_entity.id
_entity.type
_entity.pdbx_description
1 polymer ?
#
loop_
_entity_poly.entity_id
_entity_poly.type
_entity_poly.pdbx_seq_one_letter_code
_entity_poly.pdbx_strand_id
1 'polypeptide(L)'
;MNDKINAIREVLRVIPELKTRFGVKRNPQENDPLLFVGVTDSAAIKEIAPLVETFFGKPYKPPGETAFLMNLFDHFVKEVGGVRREQTLFRKEISKGLNLFCAFWPWASDPTKTSVRIGLLCAEEDEEKALTPSVKDAFR
;
A
#
# COMPACT_ATOMS: atom_id res chain seq x y z
N MET A 1 -20.88 -3.90 7.57
CA MET A 1 -20.25 -2.62 7.15
C MET A 1 -19.24 -2.13 8.19
N ASN A 2 -19.63 -1.99 9.47
CA ASN A 2 -18.68 -1.61 10.54
C ASN A 2 -17.44 -2.51 10.65
N ASP A 3 -17.59 -3.82 10.49
CA ASP A 3 -16.45 -4.75 10.60
C ASP A 3 -15.40 -4.50 9.51
N LYS A 4 -15.83 -4.18 8.27
CA LYS A 4 -14.91 -3.83 7.17
C LYS A 4 -14.17 -2.53 7.46
N ILE A 5 -14.88 -1.51 7.95
CA ILE A 5 -14.29 -0.21 8.33
C ILE A 5 -13.26 -0.40 9.45
N ASN A 6 -13.60 -1.18 10.47
CA ASN A 6 -12.70 -1.47 11.58
C ASN A 6 -11.45 -2.24 11.13
N ALA A 7 -11.63 -3.26 10.27
CA ALA A 7 -10.51 -4.00 9.70
C ALA A 7 -9.58 -3.12 8.85
N ILE A 8 -10.14 -2.23 8.03
CA ILE A 8 -9.36 -1.25 7.26
C ILE A 8 -8.56 -0.35 8.20
N ARG A 9 -9.23 0.25 9.18
CA ARG A 9 -8.58 1.16 10.14
C ARG A 9 -7.49 0.49 10.95
N GLU A 10 -7.67 -0.77 11.32
CA GLU A 10 -6.66 -1.55 12.04
C GLU A 10 -5.39 -1.69 11.22
N VAL A 11 -5.51 -2.06 9.94
CA VAL A 11 -4.36 -2.20 9.03
C VAL A 11 -3.70 -0.84 8.76
N LEU A 12 -4.49 0.22 8.61
CA LEU A 12 -3.99 1.58 8.35
C LEU A 12 -3.27 2.22 9.54
N ARG A 13 -3.29 1.62 10.73
CA ARG A 13 -2.42 2.03 11.86
C ARG A 13 -0.93 1.94 11.51
N VAL A 14 -0.55 1.21 10.47
CA VAL A 14 0.81 1.25 9.96
C VAL A 14 1.25 2.66 9.52
N ILE A 15 0.35 3.51 9.01
CA ILE A 15 0.70 4.84 8.48
C ILE A 15 1.27 5.75 9.58
N PRO A 16 0.59 5.95 10.73
CA PRO A 16 1.17 6.74 11.81
C PRO A 16 2.48 6.13 12.34
N GLU A 17 2.61 4.81 12.43
CA GLU A 17 3.88 4.14 12.81
C GLU A 17 5.01 4.46 11.83
N LEU A 18 4.74 4.46 10.52
CA LEU A 18 5.72 4.83 9.48
C LEU A 18 6.18 6.28 9.62
N LYS A 19 5.24 7.18 9.90
CA LYS A 19 5.53 8.61 10.09
C LYS A 19 6.36 8.85 11.35
N THR A 20 5.99 8.27 12.48
CA THR A 20 6.60 8.55 13.78
C THR A 20 7.93 7.84 13.98
N ARG A 21 8.02 6.56 13.61
CA ARG A 21 9.22 5.73 13.86
C ARG A 21 10.26 5.85 12.76
N PHE A 22 9.81 6.00 11.51
CA PHE A 22 10.70 5.95 10.34
C PHE A 22 10.76 7.28 9.58
N GLY A 23 10.09 8.32 10.07
CA GLY A 23 10.12 9.65 9.46
C GLY A 23 9.56 9.68 8.04
N VAL A 24 8.71 8.73 7.65
CA VAL A 24 8.14 8.65 6.30
C VAL A 24 7.26 9.88 6.07
N LYS A 25 7.66 10.75 5.14
CA LYS A 25 6.93 12.00 4.85
C LYS A 25 5.95 11.79 3.71
N ARG A 26 4.71 12.27 3.88
CA ARG A 26 3.70 12.25 2.81
C ARG A 26 4.19 13.07 1.61
N ASN A 27 3.97 12.55 0.41
CA ASN A 27 4.12 13.31 -0.83
C ASN A 27 2.99 14.36 -0.92
N PRO A 28 3.30 15.66 -0.91
CA PRO A 28 2.28 16.71 -0.95
C PRO A 28 1.53 16.80 -2.29
N GLN A 29 2.05 16.17 -3.34
CA GLN A 29 1.39 16.14 -4.66
C GLN A 29 0.35 15.02 -4.78
N GLU A 30 0.28 14.10 -3.81
CA GLU A 30 -0.67 13.00 -3.82
C GLU A 30 -1.99 13.38 -3.14
N ASN A 31 -3.05 13.49 -3.96
CA ASN A 31 -4.35 14.01 -3.55
C ASN A 31 -5.43 12.93 -3.39
N ASP A 32 -5.17 11.70 -3.82
CA ASP A 32 -6.13 10.62 -3.70
C ASP A 32 -6.49 10.38 -2.22
N PRO A 33 -7.79 10.37 -1.85
CA PRO A 33 -8.25 10.20 -0.47
C PRO A 33 -8.09 8.78 0.06
N LEU A 34 -7.93 7.78 -0.80
CA LEU A 34 -7.75 6.37 -0.47
C LEU A 34 -6.31 5.90 -0.72
N LEU A 35 -5.39 6.83 -0.94
CA LEU A 35 -3.97 6.55 -1.15
C LEU A 35 -3.11 7.43 -0.25
N PHE A 36 -2.24 6.77 0.49
CA PHE A 36 -1.10 7.38 1.14
C PHE A 36 0.15 7.10 0.31
N VAL A 37 0.87 8.13 -0.10
CA VAL A 37 2.22 8.01 -0.67
C VAL A 37 3.19 8.71 0.26
N GLY A 38 4.06 7.93 0.89
CA GLY A 38 5.19 8.40 1.67
C GLY A 38 6.50 8.29 0.90
N VAL A 39 7.51 9.07 1.24
CA VAL A 39 8.89 8.94 0.72
C VAL A 39 9.85 8.73 1.88
N THR A 40 10.76 7.79 1.69
CA THR A 40 11.85 7.48 2.63
C THR A 40 13.11 7.04 1.89
N ASP A 41 14.20 6.86 2.63
CA ASP A 41 15.44 6.31 2.09
C ASP A 41 15.29 4.80 1.86
N SER A 42 15.81 4.31 0.74
CA SER A 42 15.75 2.89 0.36
C SER A 42 16.40 1.97 1.41
N ALA A 43 17.37 2.48 2.19
CA ALA A 43 17.99 1.74 3.28
C ALA A 43 17.01 1.43 4.42
N ALA A 44 16.06 2.32 4.70
CA ALA A 44 15.07 2.16 5.78
C ALA A 44 14.04 1.05 5.48
N ILE A 45 13.90 0.65 4.22
CA ILE A 45 12.94 -0.39 3.80
C ILE A 45 13.19 -1.72 4.51
N LYS A 46 14.44 -2.05 4.84
CA LYS A 46 14.78 -3.28 5.59
C LYS A 46 14.15 -3.30 6.99
N GLU A 47 13.99 -2.14 7.62
CA GLU A 47 13.39 -2.02 8.95
C GLU A 47 11.88 -1.78 8.88
N ILE A 48 11.41 -1.13 7.81
CA ILE A 48 9.99 -0.89 7.55
C ILE A 48 9.26 -2.17 7.16
N ALA A 49 9.89 -3.05 6.36
CA ALA A 49 9.22 -4.25 5.83
C ALA A 49 8.65 -5.17 6.94
N PRO A 50 9.39 -5.51 8.02
CA PRO A 50 8.85 -6.30 9.12
C PRO A 50 7.64 -5.65 9.80
N LEU A 51 7.62 -4.30 9.95
CA LEU A 51 6.45 -3.60 10.47
C LEU A 51 5.26 -3.73 9.52
N VAL A 52 5.46 -3.54 8.21
CA VAL A 52 4.36 -3.69 7.24
C VAL A 52 3.82 -5.12 7.25
N GLU A 53 4.69 -6.12 7.40
CA GLU A 53 4.30 -7.53 7.53
C GLU A 53 3.40 -7.80 8.74
N THR A 54 3.52 -7.07 9.86
CA THR A 54 2.61 -7.26 11.01
C THR A 54 1.17 -6.87 10.70
N PHE A 55 0.95 -5.92 9.79
CA PHE A 55 -0.39 -5.45 9.42
C PHE A 55 -0.94 -6.16 8.17
N PHE A 56 -0.09 -6.35 7.15
CA PHE A 56 -0.51 -6.90 5.87
C PHE A 56 -0.32 -8.41 5.76
N GLY A 57 0.54 -9.01 6.60
CA GLY A 57 1.03 -10.36 6.41
C GLY A 57 2.21 -10.40 5.44
N LYS A 58 2.56 -11.61 4.97
CA LYS A 58 3.69 -11.82 4.06
C LYS A 58 3.53 -11.03 2.75
N PRO A 59 4.64 -10.63 2.11
CA PRO A 59 4.57 -9.96 0.82
C PRO A 59 3.85 -10.85 -0.20
N TYR A 60 2.89 -10.25 -0.90
CA TYR A 60 2.21 -10.86 -2.04
C TYR A 60 3.18 -11.07 -3.21
N LYS A 61 4.10 -10.12 -3.39
CA LYS A 61 5.26 -10.24 -4.27
C LYS A 61 6.49 -9.71 -3.55
N PRO A 62 7.47 -10.58 -3.21
CA PRO A 62 8.72 -10.15 -2.58
C PRO A 62 9.67 -9.49 -3.60
N PRO A 63 10.70 -8.76 -3.14
CA PRO A 63 11.66 -8.13 -4.04
C PRO A 63 12.50 -9.19 -4.76
N GLY A 64 12.86 -8.92 -6.01
CA GLY A 64 13.71 -9.78 -6.83
C GLY A 64 12.96 -10.77 -7.72
N GLU A 65 11.67 -11.03 -7.45
CA GLU A 65 10.85 -11.95 -8.24
C GLU A 65 10.33 -11.32 -9.54
N THR A 66 10.20 -12.14 -10.58
CA THR A 66 9.66 -11.70 -11.87
C THR A 66 8.16 -11.42 -11.75
N ALA A 67 7.70 -10.31 -12.30
CA ALA A 67 6.30 -9.92 -12.27
C ALA A 67 5.57 -10.06 -13.62
N PHE A 68 6.20 -10.67 -14.63
CA PHE A 68 5.66 -10.68 -16.00
C PHE A 68 4.25 -11.29 -16.06
N LEU A 69 4.06 -12.49 -15.51
CA LEU A 69 2.74 -13.14 -15.49
C LEU A 69 1.74 -12.42 -14.60
N MET A 70 2.19 -11.86 -13.46
CA MET A 70 1.33 -11.08 -12.56
C MET A 70 0.80 -9.84 -13.27
N ASN A 71 1.67 -9.07 -13.92
CA ASN A 71 1.26 -7.88 -14.69
C ASN A 71 0.32 -8.22 -15.84
N LEU A 72 0.44 -9.43 -16.43
CA LEU A 72 -0.38 -9.83 -17.58
C LEU A 72 -1.76 -10.38 -17.17
N PHE A 73 -1.85 -11.13 -16.08
CA PHE A 73 -3.06 -11.89 -15.74
C PHE A 73 -3.71 -11.51 -14.40
N ASP A 74 -3.00 -10.86 -13.47
CA ASP A 74 -3.55 -10.49 -12.17
C ASP A 74 -4.18 -9.09 -12.21
N HIS A 75 -5.51 -9.05 -12.05
CA HIS A 75 -6.28 -7.81 -12.01
C HIS A 75 -5.83 -6.87 -10.91
N PHE A 76 -5.55 -7.40 -9.71
CA PHE A 76 -5.13 -6.61 -8.56
C PHE A 76 -3.79 -5.90 -8.85
N VAL A 77 -2.83 -6.61 -9.44
CA VAL A 77 -1.53 -6.02 -9.81
C VAL A 77 -1.69 -4.93 -10.87
N LYS A 78 -2.64 -5.09 -11.80
CA LYS A 78 -2.95 -4.04 -12.79
C LYS A 78 -3.55 -2.79 -12.13
N GLU A 79 -4.47 -2.95 -11.18
CA GLU A 79 -5.06 -1.84 -10.42
C GLU A 79 -4.02 -1.06 -9.60
N VAL A 80 -3.00 -1.74 -9.07
CA VAL A 80 -1.88 -1.09 -8.36
C VAL A 80 -0.94 -0.32 -9.33
N GLY A 81 -1.13 -0.45 -10.65
CA GLY A 81 -0.29 0.19 -11.68
C GLY A 81 0.86 -0.68 -12.18
N GLY A 82 0.79 -1.98 -11.93
CA GLY A 82 1.84 -2.95 -12.25
C GLY A 82 2.98 -2.95 -11.24
N VAL A 83 3.76 -4.03 -11.22
CA VAL A 83 4.93 -4.16 -10.34
C VAL A 83 6.19 -4.56 -11.08
N ARG A 84 7.33 -4.00 -10.66
CA ARG A 84 8.67 -4.27 -11.19
C ARG A 84 9.40 -5.30 -10.33
N ARG A 85 10.53 -5.80 -10.81
CA ARG A 85 11.30 -6.86 -10.15
C ARG A 85 11.76 -6.46 -8.75
N GLU A 86 12.28 -5.26 -8.62
CA GLU A 86 12.84 -4.66 -7.41
C GLU A 86 11.79 -4.22 -6.38
N GLN A 87 10.52 -4.18 -6.76
CA GLN A 87 9.44 -3.71 -5.92
C GLN A 87 8.92 -4.82 -5.02
N THR A 88 8.50 -4.44 -3.82
CA THR A 88 7.77 -5.33 -2.92
C THR A 88 6.31 -4.91 -2.91
N LEU A 89 5.40 -5.87 -3.02
CA LEU A 89 3.96 -5.63 -2.93
C LEU A 89 3.38 -6.51 -1.83
N PHE A 90 2.63 -5.89 -0.92
CA PHE A 90 1.82 -6.52 0.10
C PHE A 90 0.36 -6.39 -0.29
N ARG A 91 -0.43 -7.41 0.04
CA ARG A 91 -1.87 -7.43 -0.18
C ARG A 91 -2.55 -7.93 1.07
N LYS A 92 -3.54 -7.19 1.55
CA LYS A 92 -4.44 -7.59 2.63
C LYS A 92 -5.87 -7.56 2.12
N GLU A 93 -6.46 -8.73 1.95
CA GLU A 93 -7.88 -8.85 1.63
C GLU A 93 -8.71 -8.55 2.88
N ILE A 94 -9.62 -7.56 2.78
CA ILE A 94 -10.57 -7.21 3.84
C ILE A 94 -11.88 -7.97 3.62
N SER A 95 -12.33 -8.04 2.38
CA SER A 95 -13.40 -8.90 1.90
C SER A 95 -13.22 -9.15 0.41
N LYS A 96 -14.01 -10.05 -0.18
CA LYS A 96 -14.01 -10.29 -1.62
C LYS A 96 -14.11 -8.96 -2.39
N GLY A 97 -13.13 -8.67 -3.23
CA GLY A 97 -13.07 -7.44 -4.03
C GLY A 97 -12.62 -6.17 -3.30
N LEU A 98 -12.31 -6.24 -2.00
CA LEU A 98 -11.87 -5.10 -1.19
C LEU A 98 -10.50 -5.40 -0.58
N ASN A 99 -9.45 -4.77 -1.12
CA ASN A 99 -8.08 -5.05 -0.77
C ASN A 99 -7.37 -3.78 -0.31
N LEU A 100 -6.64 -3.86 0.81
CA LEU A 100 -5.57 -2.91 1.07
C LEU A 100 -4.28 -3.43 0.43
N PHE A 101 -3.46 -2.52 -0.06
CA PHE A 101 -2.11 -2.84 -0.52
C PHE A 101 -1.08 -1.93 0.14
N CYS A 102 0.15 -2.42 0.24
CA CYS A 102 1.33 -1.61 0.53
C CYS A 102 2.39 -1.95 -0.54
N ALA A 103 2.94 -0.95 -1.20
CA ALA A 103 3.99 -1.13 -2.20
C ALA A 103 5.23 -0.31 -1.84
N PHE A 104 6.39 -0.95 -1.89
CA PHE A 104 7.67 -0.28 -1.87
C PHE A 104 8.12 -0.06 -3.31
N TRP A 105 8.25 1.21 -3.68
CA TRP A 105 8.49 1.66 -5.04
C TRP A 105 9.80 2.45 -5.12
N PRO A 106 10.95 1.76 -5.27
CA PRO A 106 12.23 2.42 -5.47
C PRO A 106 12.20 3.32 -6.71
N TRP A 107 12.80 4.50 -6.61
CA TRP A 107 12.84 5.44 -7.73
C TRP A 107 13.97 5.08 -8.68
N ALA A 108 13.66 4.99 -9.97
CA ALA A 108 14.68 4.78 -10.99
C ALA A 108 15.56 6.03 -11.19
N SER A 109 14.99 7.22 -11.00
CA SER A 109 15.70 8.50 -11.09
C SER A 109 16.63 8.77 -9.91
N ASP A 110 16.32 8.23 -8.74
CA ASP A 110 17.13 8.31 -7.53
C ASP A 110 17.01 7.01 -6.71
N PRO A 111 17.94 6.05 -6.87
CA PRO A 111 17.86 4.75 -6.21
C PRO A 111 18.00 4.84 -4.68
N THR A 112 18.41 6.00 -4.13
CA THR A 112 18.45 6.21 -2.69
C THR A 112 17.06 6.45 -2.10
N LYS A 113 16.05 6.71 -2.93
CA LYS A 113 14.68 6.98 -2.50
C LYS A 113 13.73 5.85 -2.86
N THR A 114 12.79 5.62 -1.96
CA THR A 114 11.68 4.68 -2.16
C THR A 114 10.37 5.35 -1.72
N SER A 115 9.35 5.24 -2.57
CA SER A 115 7.98 5.57 -2.17
C SER A 115 7.33 4.38 -1.47
N VAL A 116 6.66 4.66 -0.36
CA VAL A 116 5.77 3.71 0.34
C VAL A 116 4.35 4.09 -0.02
N ARG A 117 3.67 3.26 -0.81
CA ARG A 117 2.30 3.51 -1.29
C ARG A 117 1.35 2.58 -0.56
N ILE A 118 0.42 3.13 0.20
CA ILE A 118 -0.61 2.35 0.93
C ILE A 118 -1.97 2.81 0.43
N GLY A 119 -2.72 1.91 -0.19
CA GLY A 119 -4.00 2.25 -0.80
C GLY A 119 -5.10 1.22 -0.57
N LEU A 120 -6.34 1.64 -0.77
CA LEU A 120 -7.52 0.78 -0.81
C LEU A 120 -7.96 0.60 -2.26
N LEU A 121 -8.16 -0.65 -2.68
CA LEU A 121 -8.74 -1.03 -3.96
C LEU A 121 -10.08 -1.73 -3.72
N CYS A 122 -11.11 -1.24 -4.39
CA CYS A 122 -12.45 -1.79 -4.32
C CYS A 122 -12.94 -2.09 -5.73
N ALA A 123 -13.37 -3.33 -5.97
CA ALA A 123 -13.87 -3.76 -7.28
C ALA A 123 -15.25 -3.13 -7.62
N GLU A 124 -16.02 -2.76 -6.60
CA GLU A 124 -17.37 -2.23 -6.74
C GLU A 124 -17.41 -0.73 -6.40
N GLU A 125 -17.68 0.11 -7.39
CA GLU A 125 -17.64 1.57 -7.27
C GLU A 125 -18.59 2.11 -6.17
N ASP A 126 -19.77 1.51 -6.02
CA ASP A 126 -20.73 1.90 -5.00
C ASP A 126 -20.25 1.57 -3.58
N GLU A 127 -19.53 0.46 -3.40
CA GLU A 127 -18.92 0.12 -2.11
C GLU A 127 -17.77 1.08 -1.79
N GLU A 128 -16.94 1.46 -2.77
CA GLU A 128 -15.90 2.46 -2.59
C GLU A 128 -16.47 3.80 -2.13
N LYS A 129 -17.51 4.29 -2.81
CA LYS A 129 -18.20 5.55 -2.47
C LYS A 129 -18.78 5.50 -1.05
N ALA A 130 -19.34 4.36 -0.64
CA ALA A 130 -19.88 4.18 0.71
C ALA A 130 -18.79 4.15 1.79
N LEU A 131 -17.63 3.54 1.51
CA LEU A 131 -16.53 3.40 2.47
C LEU A 131 -15.69 4.68 2.60
N THR A 132 -15.48 5.41 1.50
CA THR A 132 -14.54 6.53 1.42
C THR A 132 -14.71 7.56 2.55
N PRO A 133 -15.92 8.08 2.84
CA PRO A 133 -16.11 9.05 3.92
C PRO A 133 -15.68 8.53 5.29
N SER A 134 -15.75 7.21 5.51
CA SER A 134 -15.48 6.57 6.79
C SER A 134 -14.00 6.22 6.99
N VAL A 135 -13.20 6.12 5.94
CA VAL A 135 -11.80 5.63 6.02
C VAL A 135 -10.76 6.61 5.48
N LYS A 136 -11.14 7.61 4.67
CA LYS A 136 -10.19 8.54 4.04
C LYS A 136 -9.24 9.23 5.02
N ASP A 137 -9.70 9.53 6.24
CA ASP A 137 -8.87 10.21 7.24
C ASP A 137 -7.76 9.31 7.79
N ALA A 138 -7.94 7.99 7.75
CA ALA A 138 -6.91 7.04 8.17
C ALA A 138 -5.72 6.99 7.18
N PHE A 139 -5.90 7.46 5.95
CA PHE A 139 -4.81 7.62 4.99
C PHE A 139 -4.03 8.93 5.18
N ARG A 140 -4.48 9.83 6.05
CA ARG A 140 -3.92 11.19 6.14
C ARG A 140 -2.63 11.29 6.92
#